data_AF-A0A1W9Q052-F1
#
_entry.id   AF-A0A1W9Q052-F1
#
_cell.length_a   1.000
_cell.length_b   1.000
_cell.length_c   1.000
_cell.angle_alpha   90.00
_cell.angle_beta   90.00
_cell.angle_gamma   90.00
#
_symmetry.space_group_name_H-M   'P 1'
#
loop_
_entity.id
_entity.type
_entity.pdbx_description
1 polymer ?
#
loop_
_entity_poly.entity_id
_entity_poly.type
_entity_poly.pdbx_seq_one_letter_code
_entity_poly.pdbx_strand_id
1 'polypeptide(L)'
;MTTDLISPLKDFIATEILRQPNRIIANDEKLISSGLIDSFSLMDLALFVEDTFNVRIDDTELNAETFDTLEALAELIQPRL
;
A
#
# COMPACT_ATOMS: atom_id res chain seq x y z
N MET A 1 10.15 -6.59 -11.86
CA MET A 1 10.93 -6.02 -10.73
C MET A 1 9.95 -5.22 -9.89
N THR A 2 9.04 -5.92 -9.21
CA THR A 2 7.98 -5.33 -8.36
C THR A 2 8.40 -5.24 -6.90
N THR A 3 9.42 -6.03 -6.53
CA THR A 3 9.97 -6.09 -5.17
C THR A 3 10.54 -4.75 -4.69
N ASP A 4 11.05 -3.92 -5.60
CA ASP A 4 11.62 -2.60 -5.28
C ASP A 4 10.56 -1.59 -4.81
N LEU A 5 9.30 -1.74 -5.25
CA LEU A 5 8.18 -0.90 -4.81
C LEU A 5 7.59 -1.39 -3.49
N ILE A 6 7.58 -2.70 -3.27
CA ILE A 6 6.97 -3.32 -2.08
C ILE A 6 7.72 -2.92 -0.80
N SER A 7 9.06 -2.82 -0.84
CA SER A 7 9.83 -2.50 0.36
C SER A 7 9.43 -1.16 1.02
N PRO A 8 9.43 -0.01 0.31
CA PRO A 8 9.03 1.26 0.91
C PRO A 8 7.54 1.30 1.29
N LEU A 9 6.66 0.67 0.51
CA LEU A 9 5.24 0.56 0.86
C LEU A 9 5.05 -0.22 2.16
N LYS A 10 5.75 -1.34 2.31
CA LYS A 10 5.69 -2.19 3.49
C LYS A 10 6.18 -1.46 4.72
N ASP A 11 7.30 -0.75 4.62
CA ASP A 11 7.84 0.05 5.72
C ASP A 11 6.84 1.14 6.13
N PHE A 12 6.30 1.89 5.17
CA PHE A 12 5.30 2.93 5.42
C PHE A 12 4.05 2.38 6.11
N ILE A 13 3.51 1.26 5.61
CA ILE A 13 2.33 0.63 6.22
C ILE A 13 2.66 0.14 7.64
N ALA A 14 3.83 -0.47 7.86
CA ALA A 14 4.22 -0.95 9.18
C ALA A 14 4.43 0.19 10.18
N THR A 15 5.05 1.30 9.78
CA THR A 15 5.39 2.42 10.67
C THR A 15 4.26 3.42 10.85
N GLU A 16 3.68 3.91 9.75
CA GLU A 16 2.71 5.01 9.77
C GLU A 16 1.30 4.50 10.02
N ILE A 17 0.89 3.42 9.34
CA ILE A 17 -0.47 2.88 9.43
C ILE A 17 -0.62 2.00 10.67
N LEU A 18 0.17 0.92 10.76
CA LEU A 18 0.06 -0.07 11.83
C LEU A 18 0.75 0.35 13.12
N ARG A 19 1.64 1.36 13.07
CA ARG A 19 2.47 1.79 14.21
C ARG A 19 3.23 0.63 14.86
N GLN A 20 3.60 -0.34 14.04
CA GLN A 20 4.33 -1.55 14.40
C GLN A 20 5.53 -1.73 13.45
N PRO A 21 6.62 -0.96 13.64
CA PRO A 21 7.81 -1.02 12.79
C PRO A 21 8.46 -2.41 12.70
N ASN A 22 8.26 -3.25 13.74
CA ASN A 22 8.82 -4.60 13.79
C ASN A 22 7.86 -5.67 13.21
N ARG A 23 6.69 -5.27 12.67
CA ARG A 23 5.75 -6.22 12.09
C ARG A 23 6.24 -6.65 10.71
N ILE A 24 6.34 -7.95 10.53
CA ILE A 24 6.63 -8.54 9.22
C ILE A 24 5.31 -8.75 8.50
N ILE A 25 5.01 -7.88 7.54
CA ILE A 25 3.86 -8.02 6.63
C ILE A 25 4.26 -8.89 5.45
N ALA A 26 3.50 -9.93 5.12
CA ALA A 26 3.75 -10.72 3.91
C ALA A 26 3.21 -9.99 2.65
N ASN A 27 3.80 -10.26 1.49
CA ASN A 27 3.41 -9.58 0.25
C ASN A 27 1.97 -9.93 -0.19
N ASP A 28 1.54 -11.14 0.14
CA ASP A 28 0.22 -11.72 -0.09
C ASP A 28 -0.71 -11.56 1.13
N GLU A 29 -0.25 -10.90 2.19
CA GLU A 29 -1.07 -10.64 3.36
C GLU A 29 -2.17 -9.66 3.01
N LYS A 30 -3.41 -10.05 3.34
CA LYS A 30 -4.56 -9.16 3.22
C LYS A 30 -4.43 -8.04 4.23
N LEU A 31 -4.52 -6.80 3.76
CA LEU A 31 -4.36 -5.59 4.55
C LEU A 31 -5.71 -4.95 4.84
N ILE A 32 -6.57 -4.84 3.83
CA ILE A 32 -7.86 -4.18 3.98
C ILE A 32 -8.90 -5.22 4.44
N SER A 33 -8.99 -6.35 3.75
CA SER A 33 -9.95 -7.41 4.09
C SER A 33 -9.69 -8.04 5.46
N SER A 34 -8.47 -7.94 5.99
CA SER A 34 -8.14 -8.41 7.35
C SER A 34 -8.50 -7.40 8.43
N GLY A 35 -8.81 -6.15 8.05
CA GLY A 35 -9.02 -5.03 8.98
C GLY A 35 -7.72 -4.45 9.55
N LEU A 36 -6.56 -4.70 8.92
CA LEU A 36 -5.29 -4.07 9.30
C LEU A 36 -5.25 -2.60 8.87
N ILE A 37 -5.84 -2.28 7.72
CA ILE A 37 -5.87 -0.93 7.16
C ILE A 37 -7.32 -0.47 7.01
N ASP A 38 -7.60 0.73 7.52
CA ASP A 38 -8.89 1.40 7.36
C ASP A 38 -8.88 2.37 6.17
N SER A 39 -10.06 2.81 5.73
CA SER A 39 -10.25 3.73 4.60
C SER A 39 -9.40 5.00 4.68
N PHE A 40 -9.20 5.52 5.89
CA PHE A 40 -8.36 6.72 6.12
C PHE A 40 -6.89 6.47 5.79
N SER A 41 -6.37 5.32 6.21
CA SER A 41 -4.99 4.94 5.99
C SER A 41 -4.69 4.66 4.51
N LEU A 42 -5.71 4.33 3.71
CA LEU A 42 -5.58 4.25 2.25
C LEU A 42 -5.28 5.62 1.63
N MET A 43 -5.90 6.68 2.15
CA MET A 43 -5.67 8.05 1.70
C MET A 43 -4.23 8.49 1.99
N ASP A 44 -3.72 8.18 3.19
CA ASP A 44 -2.32 8.43 3.55
C ASP A 44 -1.35 7.65 2.65
N LEU A 45 -1.69 6.39 2.34
CA LEU A 45 -0.89 5.55 1.46
C LEU A 45 -0.84 6.09 0.02
N ALA A 46 -1.97 6.59 -0.50
CA ALA A 46 -2.01 7.19 -1.82
C ALA A 46 -1.21 8.49 -1.90
N LEU A 47 -1.28 9.33 -0.86
CA LEU A 47 -0.43 10.51 -0.75
C LEU A 47 1.05 10.13 -0.71
N PHE A 48 1.42 9.09 0.03
CA PHE A 48 2.79 8.58 0.06
C PHE A 48 3.26 8.09 -1.31
N VAL A 49 2.40 7.37 -2.03
CA VAL A 49 2.70 6.90 -3.39
C VAL A 49 2.84 8.06 -4.37
N GLU A 50 1.96 9.05 -4.28
CA GLU A 50 2.02 10.26 -5.11
C GLU A 50 3.30 11.06 -4.83
N ASP A 51 3.70 11.23 -3.58
CA ASP A 51 4.93 11.96 -3.22
C ASP A 51 6.20 11.17 -3.57
N THR A 52 6.21 9.86 -3.35
CA THR A 52 7.40 9.01 -3.52
C THR A 52 7.63 8.59 -4.98
N PHE A 53 6.56 8.22 -5.67
CA PHE A 53 6.61 7.67 -7.03
C PHE A 53 6.07 8.64 -8.09
N ASN A 54 5.52 9.79 -7.68
CA ASN A 54 4.86 10.74 -8.59
C ASN A 54 3.69 10.10 -9.35
N VAL A 55 3.05 9.10 -8.73
CA VAL A 55 1.92 8.33 -9.25
C VAL A 55 0.65 8.71 -8.51
N ARG A 56 -0.35 9.20 -9.24
CA ARG A 56 -1.65 9.53 -8.68
C ARG A 56 -2.56 8.30 -8.70
N ILE A 57 -3.06 7.92 -7.53
CA ILE A 57 -4.08 6.89 -7.36
C ILE A 57 -5.40 7.57 -6.98
N ASP A 58 -6.48 7.20 -7.65
CA ASP A 58 -7.81 7.74 -7.35
C ASP A 58 -8.41 7.06 -6.12
N ASP A 59 -9.18 7.80 -5.30
CA ASP A 59 -9.82 7.26 -4.10
C ASP A 59 -10.76 6.09 -4.43
N THR A 60 -11.32 6.09 -5.64
CA THR A 60 -12.17 5.01 -6.15
C THR A 60 -11.41 3.71 -6.42
N GLU A 61 -10.10 3.79 -6.69
CA GLU A 61 -9.21 2.64 -6.87
C GLU A 61 -8.61 2.15 -5.53
N LEU A 62 -8.77 2.92 -4.45
CA LEU A 62 -8.24 2.57 -3.13
C LEU A 62 -9.28 1.79 -2.32
N ASN A 63 -9.42 0.51 -2.63
CA ASN A 63 -10.33 -0.38 -1.93
C ASN A 63 -9.82 -1.83 -1.92
N ALA A 64 -10.43 -2.66 -1.08
CA ALA A 64 -10.05 -4.08 -0.94
C ALA A 64 -10.21 -4.90 -2.22
N GLU A 65 -11.03 -4.48 -3.17
CA GLU A 65 -11.18 -5.19 -4.45
C GLU A 65 -10.02 -4.88 -5.41
N THR A 66 -9.41 -3.71 -5.27
CA THR A 66 -8.38 -3.21 -6.19
C THR A 66 -6.98 -3.39 -5.62
N PHE A 67 -6.80 -3.14 -4.31
CA PHE A 67 -5.58 -3.49 -3.59
C PHE A 67 -5.90 -4.08 -2.21
N ASP A 68 -5.85 -5.41 -2.09
CA ASP A 68 -5.96 -6.08 -0.78
C ASP A 68 -4.57 -6.37 -0.19
N THR A 69 -3.53 -6.42 -1.03
CA THR A 69 -2.18 -6.85 -0.66
C THR A 69 -1.12 -5.86 -1.16
N LEU A 70 0.09 -5.95 -0.60
CA LEU A 70 1.25 -5.17 -1.05
C LEU A 70 1.59 -5.44 -2.52
N GLU A 71 1.45 -6.69 -2.96
CA GLU A 71 1.65 -7.06 -4.36
C GLU A 71 0.65 -6.37 -5.28
N ALA A 72 -0.65 -6.41 -4.95
CA ALA A 72 -1.68 -5.76 -5.75
C ALA A 72 -1.43 -4.24 -5.87
N LEU A 73 -1.00 -3.61 -4.78
CA LEU A 73 -0.65 -2.18 -4.79
C LEU A 73 0.57 -1.90 -5.67
N ALA A 74 1.62 -2.71 -5.56
CA ALA A 74 2.81 -2.55 -6.40
C ALA A 74 2.48 -2.77 -7.89
N GLU A 75 1.61 -3.73 -8.22
CA GLU A 75 1.12 -3.95 -9.58
C GLU A 75 0.24 -2.80 -10.09
N LEU A 76 -0.50 -2.12 -9.22
CA LEU A 76 -1.28 -0.93 -9.56
C LEU A 76 -0.39 0.27 -9.91
N ILE A 77 0.74 0.41 -9.21
CA ILE A 77 1.70 1.51 -9.37
C ILE A 77 2.63 1.27 -10.56
N GLN A 78 3.09 0.03 -10.76
CA GLN A 78 4.07 -0.34 -11.78
C GLN A 78 3.77 0.21 -13.19
N PRO A 79 2.55 0.13 -13.76
CA PRO A 79 2.28 0.66 -15.09
C PRO A 79 2.15 2.19 -15.15
N ARG A 80 2.12 2.87 -13.99
CA ARG A 80 2.01 4.33 -13.88
C ARG A 80 3.35 5.03 -13.62
N LEU A 81 4.42 4.25 -13.40
CA LEU A 81 5.81 4.70 -13.25
C LEU A 81 6.48 5.03 -14.58
#